data_AF-A0A4R9ADW2-F1
#
_entry.id   AF-A0A4R9ADW2-F1
#
_cell.length_a   1.000
_cell.length_b   1.000
_cell.length_c   1.000
_cell.angle_alpha   90.00
_cell.angle_beta   90.00
_cell.angle_gamma   90.00
#
_symmetry.space_group_name_H-M   'P 1'
#
loop_
_entity.id
_entity.type
_entity.pdbx_description
1 polymer ?
#
loop_
_entity_poly.entity_id
_entity_poly.type
_entity_poly.pdbx_seq_one_letter_code
_entity_poly.pdbx_strand_id
1 'polypeptide(L)'
;MPPTWQPSAWGKALTRSGDWKLALHGDKVTVTLGGVAIVTVVEDVEILVVTRGLFWSQIRIEVGEWVSLLYGIRSKDAAAFERAFAASLLALQLRQRTAEFDAAAHRASLG
;
A
#
# COMPACT_ATOMS: atom_id res chain seq x y z
N MET A 1 16.76 1.18 -0.40
CA MET A 1 15.72 1.88 0.40
C MET A 1 14.36 1.48 -0.14
N PRO A 2 13.37 1.20 0.71
CA PRO A 2 12.01 0.92 0.24
C PRO A 2 11.46 2.10 -0.55
N PRO A 3 10.64 1.88 -1.59
CA PRO A 3 9.98 2.96 -2.28
C PRO A 3 9.08 3.72 -1.31
N THR A 4 9.20 5.05 -1.33
CA THR A 4 8.41 5.95 -0.49
C THR A 4 7.72 7.00 -1.34
N TRP A 5 6.48 7.31 -0.99
CA TRP A 5 5.66 8.31 -1.66
C TRP A 5 5.15 9.32 -0.64
N GLN A 6 5.02 10.56 -1.06
CA GLN A 6 4.63 11.67 -0.21
C GLN A 6 3.95 12.75 -1.06
N PRO A 7 3.18 13.67 -0.47
CA PRO A 7 2.57 14.74 -1.23
C PRO A 7 3.65 15.69 -1.76
N SER A 8 3.43 16.19 -2.96
CA SER A 8 4.29 17.21 -3.56
C SER A 8 4.10 18.57 -2.87
N ALA A 9 5.10 19.44 -2.88
CA ALA A 9 4.99 20.77 -2.25
C ALA A 9 3.80 21.58 -2.79
N TRP A 10 3.57 21.55 -4.11
CA TRP A 10 2.40 22.16 -4.74
C TRP A 10 1.10 21.42 -4.43
N GLY A 11 1.15 20.09 -4.35
CA GLY A 11 0.00 19.29 -3.92
C GLY A 11 -0.44 19.62 -2.50
N LYS A 12 0.50 19.82 -1.56
CA LYS A 12 0.21 20.29 -0.19
C LYS A 12 -0.50 21.64 -0.19
N ALA A 13 0.04 22.60 -0.93
CA ALA A 13 -0.52 23.95 -1.00
C ALA A 13 -1.94 23.96 -1.61
N LEU A 14 -2.16 23.21 -2.69
CA LEU A 14 -3.42 23.26 -3.45
C LEU A 14 -4.52 22.35 -2.90
N THR A 15 -4.15 21.18 -2.38
CA THR A 15 -5.13 20.22 -1.80
C THR A 15 -5.27 20.37 -0.29
N ARG A 16 -4.56 21.33 0.31
CA ARG A 16 -4.41 21.48 1.76
C ARG A 16 -4.03 20.15 2.44
N SER A 17 -3.23 19.34 1.76
CA SER A 17 -2.84 18.05 2.31
C SER A 17 -1.85 18.26 3.46
N GLY A 18 -2.15 17.61 4.59
CA GLY A 18 -1.21 17.53 5.70
C GLY A 18 0.04 16.73 5.32
N ASP A 19 1.02 16.73 6.22
CA ASP A 19 2.20 15.90 6.05
C ASP A 19 1.85 14.42 6.21
N TRP A 20 2.01 13.69 5.12
CA TRP A 20 1.91 12.24 5.11
C TRP A 20 3.01 11.58 4.30
N LYS A 21 3.31 10.33 4.62
CA LYS A 21 4.28 9.51 3.88
C LYS A 21 3.78 8.08 3.79
N LEU A 22 3.84 7.51 2.60
CA LEU A 22 3.63 6.10 2.33
C LEU A 22 4.99 5.44 2.09
N ALA A 23 5.19 4.26 2.66
CA ALA A 23 6.30 3.39 2.33
C ALA A 23 5.77 1.98 2.13
N LEU A 24 6.30 1.27 1.13
CA LEU A 24 6.00 -0.13 0.89
C LEU A 24 7.28 -0.93 1.03
N HIS A 25 7.29 -1.90 1.93
CA HIS A 25 8.43 -2.77 2.20
C HIS A 25 7.98 -4.23 2.23
N GLY A 26 8.26 -4.95 1.14
CA GLY A 26 7.80 -6.32 0.97
C GLY A 26 6.27 -6.37 0.96
N ASP A 27 5.69 -7.02 1.95
CA ASP A 27 4.26 -7.18 2.18
C ASP A 27 3.69 -6.18 3.21
N LYS A 28 4.48 -5.18 3.63
CA LYS A 28 4.04 -4.18 4.62
C LYS A 28 3.91 -2.80 4.00
N VAL A 29 2.78 -2.15 4.27
CA VAL A 29 2.55 -0.74 4.00
C VAL A 29 2.70 0.04 5.31
N THR A 30 3.51 1.09 5.26
CA THR A 30 3.62 2.05 6.35
C THR A 30 3.00 3.36 5.91
N VAL A 31 2.00 3.83 6.64
CA VAL A 31 1.36 5.13 6.45
C VAL A 31 1.73 6.02 7.62
N THR A 32 2.49 7.06 7.37
CA THR A 32 2.82 8.09 8.35
C THR A 32 1.89 9.27 8.16
N LEU A 33 1.12 9.64 9.19
CA LEU A 33 0.22 10.79 9.22
C LEU A 33 0.62 11.70 10.37
N GLY A 34 0.99 12.96 10.09
CA GLY A 34 1.35 13.91 11.15
C GLY A 34 2.47 13.42 12.08
N GLY A 35 3.39 12.60 11.57
CA GLY A 35 4.49 12.01 12.34
C GLY A 35 4.17 10.66 13.01
N VAL A 36 2.91 10.22 13.03
CA VAL A 36 2.52 8.91 13.56
C VAL A 36 2.59 7.87 12.45
N ALA A 37 3.40 6.83 12.64
CA ALA A 37 3.54 5.73 11.69
C ALA A 37 2.60 4.57 12.04
N ILE A 38 1.69 4.26 11.12
CA ILE A 38 0.79 3.11 11.17
C ILE A 38 1.34 2.07 10.19
N VAL A 39 1.62 0.88 10.69
CA VAL A 39 2.14 -0.23 9.89
C VAL A 39 1.04 -1.27 9.73
N THR A 40 0.74 -1.62 8.49
CA THR A 40 -0.23 -2.66 8.13
C THR A 40 0.40 -3.63 7.14
N VAL A 41 -0.05 -4.88 7.12
CA VAL A 41 0.26 -5.78 6.00
C VAL A 41 -0.65 -5.45 4.82
N VAL A 42 -0.18 -5.75 3.62
CA VAL A 42 -0.89 -5.53 2.34
C VAL A 42 -2.18 -6.36 2.28
N GLU A 43 -2.22 -7.51 2.96
CA GLU A 43 -3.39 -8.40 3.03
C GLU A 43 -4.53 -7.83 3.87
N ASP A 44 -4.22 -7.07 4.92
CA ASP A 44 -5.22 -6.45 5.81
C ASP A 44 -5.87 -5.20 5.17
N VAL A 45 -5.35 -4.75 4.03
CA VAL A 45 -5.93 -3.60 3.31
C VAL A 45 -7.13 -4.09 2.51
N GLU A 46 -8.31 -3.77 3.01
CA GLU A 46 -9.59 -4.16 2.41
C GLU A 46 -9.87 -3.35 1.14
N ILE A 47 -9.61 -2.04 1.19
CA ILE A 47 -9.87 -1.13 0.07
C ILE A 47 -8.65 -0.26 -0.19
N LEU A 48 -8.15 -0.35 -1.42
CA LEU A 48 -7.19 0.61 -1.99
C LEU A 48 -7.79 1.23 -3.25
N VAL A 49 -8.08 2.52 -3.20
CA VAL A 49 -8.58 3.28 -4.36
C VAL A 49 -7.65 4.45 -4.67
N VAL A 50 -7.15 4.48 -5.90
CA VAL A 50 -6.39 5.62 -6.43
C VAL A 50 -7.26 6.44 -7.38
N THR A 51 -7.72 7.59 -6.90
CA THR A 51 -8.45 8.54 -7.73
C THR A 51 -7.46 9.46 -8.43
N ARG A 52 -7.28 9.25 -9.73
CA ARG A 52 -6.38 10.07 -10.55
C ARG A 52 -7.03 11.39 -10.94
N GLY A 53 -6.37 12.49 -10.60
CA GLY A 53 -6.64 13.80 -11.19
C GLY A 53 -5.60 14.17 -12.25
N LEU A 54 -5.79 15.34 -12.87
CA LEU A 54 -4.96 15.82 -13.99
C LEU A 54 -3.48 15.97 -13.62
N PHE A 55 -3.19 16.47 -12.42
CA PHE A 55 -1.83 16.67 -11.90
C PHE A 55 -1.56 15.95 -10.57
N TRP A 56 -2.59 15.88 -9.73
CA TRP A 56 -2.54 15.21 -8.44
C TRP A 56 -3.59 14.14 -8.34
N SER A 57 -3.29 13.12 -7.58
CA SER A 57 -4.21 12.06 -7.23
C SER A 57 -4.53 12.10 -5.74
N GLN A 58 -5.59 11.38 -5.41
CA GLN A 58 -5.97 10.99 -4.06
C GLN A 58 -5.82 9.48 -3.94
N ILE A 59 -5.37 9.03 -2.77
CA ILE A 59 -5.32 7.61 -2.42
C ILE A 59 -6.21 7.41 -1.19
N ARG A 60 -7.16 6.49 -1.28
CA ARG A 60 -7.98 6.02 -0.16
C ARG A 60 -7.49 4.63 0.23
N ILE A 61 -7.17 4.44 1.51
CA ILE A 61 -6.73 3.17 2.08
C ILE A 61 -7.66 2.85 3.24
N GLU A 62 -8.19 1.63 3.28
CA GLU A 62 -9.01 1.11 4.38
C GLU A 62 -8.41 -0.18 4.92
N VAL A 63 -8.29 -0.26 6.25
CA VAL A 63 -7.77 -1.39 7.00
C VAL A 63 -8.67 -1.59 8.21
N GLY A 64 -9.61 -2.55 8.15
CA GLY A 64 -10.68 -2.67 9.13
C GLY A 64 -11.42 -1.34 9.34
N GLU A 65 -11.50 -0.88 10.59
CA GLU A 65 -12.15 0.40 10.94
C GLU A 65 -11.33 1.66 10.56
N TRP A 66 -10.07 1.50 10.15
CA TRP A 66 -9.20 2.62 9.83
C TRP A 66 -9.30 3.01 8.36
N VAL A 67 -9.84 4.21 8.09
CA VAL A 67 -9.91 4.80 6.76
C VAL A 67 -8.99 6.02 6.67
N SER A 68 -8.12 6.04 5.67
CA SER A 68 -7.22 7.17 5.40
C SER A 68 -7.30 7.68 3.99
N LEU A 69 -7.41 9.01 3.88
CA LEU A 69 -7.48 9.75 2.62
C LEU A 69 -6.22 10.59 2.46
N LEU A 70 -5.42 10.26 1.46
CA LEU A 70 -4.10 10.83 1.22
C LEU A 70 -4.14 11.67 -0.06
N TYR A 71 -3.92 12.98 0.08
CA TYR A 71 -4.08 13.95 -1.00
C TYR A 71 -2.76 14.57 -1.45
N GLY A 72 -2.71 15.08 -2.68
CA GLY A 72 -1.62 15.93 -3.15
C GLY A 72 -0.38 15.19 -3.66
N ILE A 73 -0.46 13.87 -3.82
CA ILE A 73 0.55 13.07 -4.53
C ILE A 73 0.44 13.31 -6.03
N ARG A 74 1.57 13.33 -6.75
CA ARG A 74 1.55 13.45 -8.22
C ARG A 74 0.93 12.20 -8.83
N SER A 75 0.17 12.35 -9.92
CA SER A 75 -0.55 11.23 -10.53
C SER A 75 0.37 10.08 -10.97
N LYS A 76 1.60 10.39 -11.42
CA LYS A 76 2.62 9.38 -11.74
C LYS A 76 3.12 8.59 -10.52
N ASP A 77 3.20 9.24 -9.37
CA ASP A 77 3.72 8.66 -8.14
C ASP A 77 2.62 7.78 -7.52
N ALA A 78 1.36 8.23 -7.57
CA ALA A 78 0.20 7.43 -7.18
C ALA A 78 0.06 6.16 -8.05
N ALA A 79 0.26 6.29 -9.37
CA ALA A 79 0.30 5.18 -10.30
C ALA A 79 1.44 4.18 -10.03
N ALA A 80 2.59 4.68 -9.56
CA ALA A 80 3.71 3.83 -9.19
C ALA A 80 3.41 3.08 -7.88
N PHE A 81 2.79 3.75 -6.90
CA PHE A 81 2.35 3.12 -5.66
C PHE A 81 1.33 2.01 -5.92
N GLU A 82 0.26 2.29 -6.68
CA GLU A 82 -0.79 1.33 -7.03
C GLU A 82 -0.20 0.04 -7.63
N ARG A 83 0.71 0.17 -8.60
CA ARG A 83 1.39 -0.97 -9.23
C ARG A 83 2.28 -1.73 -8.25
N ALA A 84 3.03 -1.02 -7.41
CA ALA A 84 3.91 -1.65 -6.43
C ALA A 84 3.11 -2.41 -5.36
N PHE A 85 1.97 -1.85 -4.94
CA PHE A 85 1.04 -2.49 -4.01
C PHE A 85 0.45 -3.77 -4.61
N ALA A 86 -0.09 -3.69 -5.83
CA ALA A 86 -0.64 -4.87 -6.53
C ALA A 86 0.41 -5.97 -6.73
N ALA A 87 1.64 -5.60 -7.10
CA ALA A 87 2.75 -6.56 -7.22
C ALA A 87 3.08 -7.24 -5.89
N SER A 88 3.00 -6.51 -4.77
CA SER A 88 3.26 -7.03 -3.43
C SER A 88 2.15 -7.98 -2.97
N LEU A 89 0.89 -7.66 -3.26
CA LEU A 89 -0.25 -8.53 -3.00
C LEU A 89 -0.14 -9.84 -3.79
N LEU A 90 0.17 -9.76 -5.09
CA LEU A 90 0.39 -10.94 -5.93
C LEU A 90 1.55 -11.81 -5.43
N ALA A 91 2.66 -11.19 -5.02
CA ALA A 91 3.80 -11.92 -4.47
C ALA A 91 3.45 -12.63 -3.15
N LEU A 92 2.62 -12.01 -2.31
CA LEU A 92 2.13 -12.62 -1.08
C LEU A 92 1.22 -13.83 -1.37
N GLN A 93 0.23 -13.65 -2.25
CA GLN A 93 -0.68 -14.73 -2.66
C GLN A 93 0.06 -15.93 -3.26
N LEU A 94 1.09 -15.68 -4.08
CA LEU A 94 1.91 -16.74 -4.66
C LEU A 94 2.65 -17.52 -3.57
N ARG A 95 3.23 -16.84 -2.58
CA ARG A 95 3.93 -17.48 -1.45
C ARG A 95 2.98 -18.32 -0.59
N GLN A 96 1.78 -17.81 -0.28
CA GLN A 96 0.78 -18.55 0.47
C GLN A 96 0.40 -19.84 -0.26
N ARG A 97 0.15 -19.76 -1.58
CA ARG A 97 -0.16 -20.91 -2.42
C ARG A 97 0.96 -21.95 -2.42
N THR A 98 2.22 -21.53 -2.57
CA THR A 98 3.36 -22.46 -2.53
C THR A 98 3.48 -23.13 -1.15
N ALA A 99 3.31 -22.37 -0.06
CA ALA A 99 3.36 -22.89 1.29
C ALA A 99 2.24 -23.93 1.57
N GLU A 100 1.03 -23.70 1.06
CA GLU A 100 -0.08 -24.67 1.15
C GLU A 100 0.24 -25.98 0.41
N PHE A 101 0.83 -25.90 -0.79
CA PHE A 101 1.25 -27.07 -1.54
C PHE A 101 2.36 -27.86 -0.83
N ASP A 102 3.38 -27.17 -0.30
CA ASP A 102 4.48 -27.81 0.42
C ASP A 102 3.98 -28.51 1.69
N ALA A 103 3.06 -27.88 2.43
CA ALA A 103 2.45 -28.49 3.61
C ALA A 103 1.63 -29.75 3.28
N ALA A 104 0.89 -29.76 2.17
CA ALA A 104 0.14 -30.93 1.71
C ALA A 104 1.07 -32.08 1.28
N ALA A 105 2.16 -31.78 0.56
CA ALA A 105 3.15 -32.76 0.15
C ALA A 105 3.90 -33.39 1.35
N HIS A 106 4.22 -32.58 2.37
CA HIS A 106 4.83 -33.09 3.60
C HIS A 106 3.87 -33.99 4.41
N ARG A 107 2.56 -33.72 4.38
CA ARG A 107 1.57 -34.56 5.06
C ARG A 107 1.35 -35.91 4.36
N ALA A 108 1.42 -35.93 3.02
CA ALA A 108 1.27 -37.14 2.22
C ALA A 108 2.49 -38.07 2.23
N SER A 109 3.68 -37.56 2.62
CA SER A 109 4.92 -38.35 2.70
C SER A 109 5.16 -38.97 4.08
N LEU A 110 4.33 -38.65 5.08
CA LEU A 110 4.41 -39.17 6.46
C LEU A 110 3.26 -40.13 6.83
N GLY A 111 2.39 -40.49 5.87
CA GLY A 111 1.33 -41.50 6.02
C GLY A 111 1.57 -42.68 5.08
#